data_AF-A0A6L7N3G4-F1
#
_entry.id   AF-A0A6L7N3G4-F1
#
_cell.length_a   1.000
_cell.length_b   1.000
_cell.length_c   1.000
_cell.angle_alpha   90.00
_cell.angle_beta   90.00
_cell.angle_gamma   90.00
#
_symmetry.space_group_name_H-M   'P 1'
#
loop_
_entity.id
_entity.type
_entity.pdbx_description
1 polymer ?
#
loop_
_entity_poly.entity_id
_entity_poly.type
_entity_poly.pdbx_seq_one_letter_code
_entity_poly.pdbx_strand_id
1 'polypeptide(L)'
;MISNAMFFVPDHISTAFAIHGPKRTKFQAYSVRISELRHISENDGYSLSLTSEADFWLFVGLENRLRKGNLVLMDNGNLRAVWKDDQGSRVGLQFLGEEMVQYVIFKRREFTKPISRVAGRDTLTGLRAIIKAFELDSMLYE
;
A
#
# COMPACT_ATOMS: atom_id res chain seq x y z
N MET A 1 -19.36 28.65 16.75
CA MET A 1 -19.67 28.40 15.34
C MET A 1 -18.40 27.89 14.68
N ILE A 2 -18.32 26.59 14.41
CA ILE A 2 -17.16 26.00 13.73
C ILE A 2 -17.67 25.47 12.39
N SER A 3 -17.12 26.04 11.33
CA SER A 3 -17.44 25.75 9.93
C SER A 3 -16.98 24.33 9.57
N ASN A 4 -17.91 23.49 9.09
CA ASN A 4 -17.59 22.18 8.54
C ASN A 4 -16.99 22.37 7.14
N ALA A 5 -15.70 22.09 6.99
CA ALA A 5 -15.06 21.95 5.69
C ALA A 5 -15.56 20.65 5.03
N MET A 6 -16.34 20.83 3.97
CA MET A 6 -16.85 19.79 3.08
C MET A 6 -15.68 19.23 2.27
N PHE A 7 -15.30 17.97 2.50
CA PHE A 7 -14.30 17.30 1.68
C PHE A 7 -14.93 16.90 0.33
N PHE A 8 -14.41 17.44 -0.76
CA PHE A 8 -14.81 17.10 -2.12
C PHE A 8 -14.18 15.75 -2.48
N VAL A 9 -15.00 14.69 -2.53
CA VAL A 9 -14.64 13.39 -3.09
C VAL A 9 -15.16 13.38 -4.54
N PRO A 10 -14.34 13.08 -5.56
CA PRO A 10 -14.79 13.04 -6.94
C PRO A 10 -15.94 12.04 -7.16
N ASP A 11 -17.01 12.51 -7.81
CA ASP A 11 -18.36 11.94 -7.89
C ASP A 11 -18.52 10.57 -8.62
N HIS A 12 -17.44 9.84 -8.91
CA HIS A 12 -17.56 8.52 -9.55
C HIS A 12 -17.49 7.34 -8.57
N ILE A 13 -17.37 7.60 -7.27
CA ILE A 13 -17.40 6.57 -6.22
C ILE A 13 -18.46 6.94 -5.16
N SER A 14 -19.70 7.19 -5.61
CA SER A 14 -20.82 7.47 -4.72
C SER A 14 -21.77 6.27 -4.68
N THR A 15 -21.43 5.28 -3.86
CA THR A 15 -22.41 4.34 -3.31
C THR A 15 -21.98 3.93 -1.90
N ALA A 16 -22.64 4.56 -0.93
CA ALA A 16 -22.83 4.17 0.47
C ALA A 16 -21.85 3.16 1.11
N PHE A 17 -20.89 3.66 1.89
CA PHE A 17 -20.24 2.88 2.94
C PHE A 17 -20.35 3.59 4.30
N ALA A 18 -21.48 3.40 4.96
CA ALA A 18 -21.60 3.62 6.39
C ALA A 18 -20.87 2.48 7.13
N ILE A 19 -19.54 2.55 7.23
CA ILE A 19 -18.73 1.58 7.99
C ILE A 19 -18.08 2.30 9.17
N HIS A 20 -18.62 2.11 10.38
CA HIS A 20 -17.86 2.32 11.61
C HIS A 20 -17.08 1.03 11.88
N GLY A 21 -15.79 1.00 11.54
CA GLY A 21 -14.93 -0.18 11.72
C GLY A 21 -13.45 0.07 11.39
N PRO A 22 -12.54 -0.88 11.71
CA PRO A 22 -11.08 -0.77 11.53
C PRO A 22 -10.64 -0.48 10.09
N LYS A 23 -11.51 -0.74 9.10
CA LYS A 23 -11.29 -0.38 7.69
C LYS A 23 -11.24 1.15 7.49
N ARG A 24 -12.12 1.90 8.17
CA ARG A 24 -12.22 3.37 8.04
C ARG A 24 -10.99 4.08 8.61
N THR A 25 -10.45 3.57 9.72
CA THR A 25 -9.26 4.17 10.35
C THR A 25 -7.99 3.92 9.53
N LYS A 26 -7.81 2.74 8.93
CA LYS A 26 -6.69 2.47 8.01
C LYS A 26 -6.78 3.31 6.74
N PHE A 27 -7.96 3.37 6.12
CA PHE A 27 -8.18 4.18 4.93
C PHE A 27 -7.90 5.67 5.19
N GLN A 28 -8.41 6.21 6.30
CA GLN A 28 -8.11 7.58 6.73
C GLN A 28 -6.61 7.79 6.95
N ALA A 29 -5.94 6.86 7.63
CA ALA A 29 -4.51 6.98 7.87
C ALA A 29 -3.68 6.96 6.58
N TYR A 30 -4.07 6.17 5.58
CA TYR A 30 -3.44 6.21 4.27
C TYR A 30 -3.76 7.48 3.50
N SER A 31 -4.99 7.99 3.60
CA SER A 31 -5.39 9.24 2.93
C SER A 31 -4.57 10.43 3.44
N VAL A 32 -4.43 10.56 4.77
CA VAL A 32 -3.57 11.56 5.40
C VAL A 32 -2.13 11.41 4.91
N ARG A 33 -1.60 10.18 4.92
CA ARG A 33 -0.22 9.92 4.50
C ARG A 33 0.02 10.25 3.02
N ILE A 34 -0.90 9.92 2.13
CA ILE A 34 -0.79 10.25 0.70
C ILE A 34 -0.82 11.76 0.50
N SER A 35 -1.66 12.49 1.24
CA SER A 35 -1.69 13.96 1.20
C SER A 35 -0.34 14.56 1.64
N GLU A 36 0.27 14.03 2.70
CA GLU A 36 1.61 14.46 3.14
C GLU A 36 2.66 14.18 2.06
N LEU A 37 2.67 12.97 1.49
CA LEU A 37 3.64 12.57 0.47
C LEU A 37 3.53 13.45 -0.79
N ARG A 38 2.30 13.78 -1.21
CA ARG A 38 2.05 14.69 -2.33
C ARG A 38 2.63 16.08 -2.06
N HIS A 39 2.36 16.65 -0.88
CA HIS A 39 2.87 17.96 -0.53
C HIS A 39 4.40 18.00 -0.47
N ILE A 40 5.03 16.97 0.09
CA ILE A 40 6.50 16.85 0.15
C ILE A 40 7.08 16.76 -1.26
N SER A 41 6.52 15.93 -2.14
CA SER A 41 7.08 15.73 -3.48
C SER A 41 6.97 16.98 -4.35
N GLU A 42 5.88 17.72 -4.23
CA GLU A 42 5.69 18.99 -4.93
C GLU A 42 6.78 20.00 -4.57
N ASN A 43 7.18 20.06 -3.29
CA ASN A 43 8.30 20.89 -2.84
C ASN A 43 9.65 20.41 -3.40
N ASP A 44 9.81 19.11 -3.63
CA ASP A 44 11.03 18.49 -4.16
C ASP A 44 11.08 18.47 -5.71
N GLY A 45 10.04 18.98 -6.39
CA GLY A 45 9.96 19.06 -7.85
C GLY A 45 9.50 17.78 -8.55
N TYR A 46 8.92 16.83 -7.83
CA TYR A 46 8.35 15.61 -8.38
C TYR A 46 6.86 15.50 -8.09
N SER A 47 6.13 14.74 -8.91
CA SER A 47 4.68 14.57 -8.78
C SER A 47 4.34 13.12 -8.46
N LEU A 48 3.36 12.94 -7.57
CA LEU A 48 2.77 11.64 -7.30
C LEU A 48 2.03 11.13 -8.55
N SER A 49 2.32 9.88 -8.94
CA SER A 49 1.68 9.20 -10.06
C SER A 49 0.24 8.81 -9.73
N LEU A 50 -0.71 9.37 -10.48
CA LEU A 50 -2.14 9.10 -10.29
C LEU A 50 -2.50 7.64 -10.57
N THR A 51 -1.83 6.98 -11.52
CA THR A 51 -2.06 5.55 -11.82
C THR A 51 -1.52 4.65 -10.71
N SER A 52 -0.37 5.02 -10.12
CA SER A 52 0.18 4.33 -8.94
C SER A 52 -0.74 4.47 -7.72
N GLU A 53 -1.33 5.65 -7.52
CA GLU A 53 -2.32 5.89 -6.47
C GLU A 53 -3.59 5.06 -6.65
N ALA A 54 -4.12 5.00 -7.88
CA ALA A 54 -5.29 4.21 -8.20
C ALA A 54 -5.06 2.72 -7.90
N ASP A 55 -3.92 2.16 -8.32
CA ASP A 55 -3.54 0.77 -8.03
C ASP A 55 -3.41 0.50 -6.53
N PHE A 56 -2.83 1.44 -5.77
CA PHE A 56 -2.73 1.32 -4.32
C PHE A 56 -4.11 1.28 -3.66
N TRP A 57 -5.02 2.16 -4.06
CA TRP A 57 -6.38 2.17 -3.52
C TRP A 57 -7.18 0.93 -3.92
N LEU A 58 -7.00 0.43 -5.14
CA LEU A 58 -7.58 -0.83 -5.58
C LEU A 58 -7.10 -1.98 -4.68
N PHE A 59 -5.79 -2.07 -4.43
CA PHE A 59 -5.21 -3.07 -3.52
C PHE A 59 -5.79 -2.98 -2.11
N VAL A 60 -5.81 -1.80 -1.50
CA VAL A 60 -6.38 -1.59 -0.14
C VAL A 60 -7.88 -1.92 -0.11
N GLY A 61 -8.62 -1.63 -1.19
CA GLY A 61 -10.03 -1.93 -1.32
C GLY A 61 -10.33 -3.43 -1.38
N LEU A 62 -9.47 -4.18 -2.08
CA LEU A 62 -9.57 -5.63 -2.25
C LEU A 62 -9.16 -6.41 -0.97
N GLU A 63 -8.25 -5.88 -0.16
CA GLU A 63 -7.62 -6.58 0.95
C GLU A 63 -8.15 -6.11 2.33
N ASN A 64 -9.36 -6.58 2.69
CA ASN A 64 -10.08 -6.13 3.89
C ASN A 64 -9.34 -6.32 5.23
N ARG A 65 -8.46 -7.32 5.31
CA ARG A 65 -7.72 -7.68 6.53
C ARG A 65 -6.28 -7.17 6.50
N LEU A 66 -5.92 -6.32 5.54
CA LEU A 66 -4.56 -5.82 5.38
C LEU A 66 -4.10 -5.07 6.64
N ARG A 67 -2.95 -5.47 7.20
CA ARG A 67 -2.22 -4.72 8.22
C ARG A 67 -1.72 -3.42 7.62
N LYS A 68 -1.65 -2.35 8.41
CA LYS A 68 -1.12 -1.07 7.92
C LYS A 68 0.39 -1.19 7.67
N GLY A 69 0.78 -1.21 6.39
CA GLY A 69 2.16 -1.05 5.95
C GLY A 69 2.59 0.43 6.00
N ASN A 70 3.90 0.65 6.05
CA ASN A 70 4.48 1.99 5.88
C ASN A 70 4.41 2.38 4.40
N LEU A 71 3.89 3.57 4.11
CA LEU A 71 3.73 4.08 2.75
C LEU A 71 4.75 5.19 2.48
N VAL A 72 5.49 5.02 1.40
CA VAL A 72 6.50 5.98 0.91
C VAL A 72 6.25 6.31 -0.55
N LEU A 73 6.67 7.50 -0.96
CA LEU A 73 6.71 7.90 -2.35
C LEU A 73 8.13 7.70 -2.87
N MET A 74 8.23 7.07 -4.04
CA MET A 74 9.50 6.85 -4.73
C MET A 74 9.85 8.08 -5.58
N ASP A 75 11.14 8.21 -5.91
CA ASP A 75 11.68 9.24 -6.81
C ASP A 75 10.99 9.27 -8.18
N ASN A 76 10.52 8.13 -8.67
CA ASN A 76 9.74 8.01 -9.90
C ASN A 76 8.24 8.36 -9.75
N GLY A 77 7.82 8.92 -8.61
CA GLY A 77 6.44 9.31 -8.34
C GLY A 77 5.51 8.16 -7.93
N ASN A 78 6.00 6.92 -7.87
CA ASN A 78 5.15 5.78 -7.50
C ASN A 78 5.09 5.56 -6.00
N LEU A 79 3.94 5.09 -5.52
CA LEU A 79 3.78 4.65 -4.14
C LEU A 79 4.43 3.29 -3.92
N ARG A 80 5.08 3.14 -2.75
CA ARG A 80 5.56 1.85 -2.25
C ARG A 80 5.08 1.64 -0.82
N ALA A 81 4.38 0.53 -0.62
CA ALA A 81 3.97 0.06 0.70
C ALA A 81 4.94 -1.01 1.22
N VAL A 82 5.33 -0.92 2.49
CA VAL A 82 6.33 -1.80 3.12
C VAL A 82 5.81 -2.36 4.44
N TRP A 83 5.87 -3.67 4.58
CA TRP A 83 5.60 -4.41 5.81
C TRP A 83 6.89 -5.05 6.30
N LYS A 84 7.07 -5.07 7.62
CA LYS A 84 8.19 -5.71 8.30
C LYS A 84 7.68 -6.48 9.52
N ASP A 85 8.29 -7.61 9.81
CA ASP A 85 8.09 -8.31 11.09
C ASP A 85 9.28 -8.05 12.03
N ASP A 86 9.14 -8.49 13.28
CA ASP A 86 10.18 -8.37 14.30
C ASP A 86 11.33 -9.35 14.09
N GLN A 87 11.14 -10.36 13.22
CA GLN A 87 12.15 -11.35 12.87
C GLN A 87 13.10 -10.85 11.77
N GLY A 88 12.78 -9.72 11.12
CA GLY A 88 13.57 -9.08 10.08
C GLY A 88 13.12 -9.40 8.66
N SER A 89 12.03 -10.14 8.47
CA SER A 89 11.38 -10.31 7.17
C SER A 89 10.74 -8.99 6.73
N ARG A 90 10.73 -8.75 5.41
CA ARG A 90 10.17 -7.53 4.82
C ARG A 90 9.47 -7.84 3.50
N VAL A 91 8.37 -7.16 3.25
CA VAL A 91 7.67 -7.18 1.96
C VAL A 91 7.49 -5.74 1.52
N GLY A 92 8.03 -5.40 0.36
CA GLY A 92 7.81 -4.12 -0.30
C GLY A 92 7.00 -4.33 -1.57
N LEU A 93 5.92 -3.58 -1.73
CA LEU A 93 5.08 -3.54 -2.92
C LEU A 93 5.10 -2.14 -3.49
N GLN A 94 5.59 -1.97 -4.72
CA GLN A 94 5.55 -0.70 -5.45
C GLN A 94 4.52 -0.81 -6.56
N PHE A 95 3.58 0.12 -6.57
CA PHE A 95 2.48 0.18 -7.53
C PHE A 95 2.94 0.94 -8.77
N LEU A 96 2.93 0.30 -9.93
CA LEU A 96 3.51 0.82 -11.16
C LEU A 96 2.51 1.55 -12.06
N GLY A 97 1.21 1.42 -11.78
CA GLY A 97 0.14 1.76 -12.71
C GLY A 97 -0.28 0.54 -13.52
N GLU A 98 -1.46 0.63 -14.15
CA GLU A 98 -2.02 -0.43 -15.00
C GLU A 98 -2.16 -1.77 -14.27
N GLU A 99 -2.51 -1.73 -12.97
CA GLU A 99 -2.63 -2.88 -12.09
C GLU A 99 -1.34 -3.69 -11.92
N MET A 100 -0.19 -3.12 -12.25
CA MET A 100 1.11 -3.77 -12.13
C MET A 100 1.79 -3.42 -10.81
N VAL A 101 2.36 -4.43 -10.16
CA VAL A 101 3.08 -4.30 -8.90
C VAL A 101 4.46 -4.89 -9.03
N GLN A 102 5.48 -4.12 -8.64
CA GLN A 102 6.81 -4.64 -8.36
C GLN A 102 6.92 -5.02 -6.89
N TYR A 103 7.31 -6.25 -6.61
CA TYR A 103 7.50 -6.73 -5.25
C TYR A 103 8.96 -7.03 -4.94
N VAL A 104 9.33 -6.83 -3.67
CA VAL A 104 10.59 -7.30 -3.10
C VAL A 104 10.29 -7.94 -1.76
N ILE A 105 10.66 -9.20 -1.62
CA ILE A 105 10.42 -10.03 -0.44
C ILE A 105 11.78 -10.40 0.15
N PHE A 106 11.93 -10.13 1.43
CA PHE A 106 13.03 -10.61 2.27
C PHE A 106 12.42 -11.56 3.30
N LYS A 107 12.72 -12.85 3.21
CA LYS A 107 12.24 -13.84 4.19
C LYS A 107 13.42 -14.42 4.95
N ARG A 108 13.39 -14.29 6.27
CA ARG A 108 14.36 -14.96 7.15
C ARG A 108 13.90 -16.40 7.38
N ARG A 109 14.80 -17.37 7.24
CA ARG A 109 14.54 -18.78 7.58
C ARG A 109 15.00 -19.02 9.01
N GLU A 110 14.18 -19.68 9.83
CA GLU A 110 14.40 -19.84 11.28
C GLU A 110 15.72 -20.55 11.65
N PHE A 111 16.37 -21.24 10.71
CA PHE A 111 17.56 -22.05 11.00
C PHE A 111 18.78 -21.76 10.11
N THR A 112 18.64 -20.90 9.10
CA THR A 112 19.74 -20.57 8.19
C THR A 112 19.94 -19.06 8.14
N LYS A 113 21.18 -18.60 8.34
CA LYS A 113 21.56 -17.17 8.30
C LYS A 113 21.29 -16.43 6.98
N PRO A 114 21.18 -17.02 5.77
CA PRO A 114 20.90 -16.22 4.60
C PRO A 114 19.43 -15.81 4.55
N ILE A 115 19.21 -14.49 4.48
CA ILE A 115 17.93 -13.91 4.09
C ILE A 115 17.69 -14.29 2.63
N SER A 116 16.57 -14.97 2.34
CA SER A 116 16.16 -15.18 0.96
C SER A 116 15.57 -13.86 0.45
N ARG A 117 16.13 -13.35 -0.64
CA ARG A 117 15.61 -12.17 -1.35
C ARG A 117 14.98 -12.63 -2.66
N VAL A 118 13.72 -12.29 -2.85
CA VAL A 118 13.01 -12.48 -4.12
C VAL A 118 12.48 -11.13 -4.58
N ALA A 119 12.63 -10.83 -5.85
CA ALA A 119 12.06 -9.65 -6.47
C ALA A 119 11.42 -10.03 -7.80
N GLY A 120 10.33 -9.36 -8.15
CA GLY A 120 9.62 -9.60 -9.39
C GLY A 120 8.57 -8.54 -9.66
N ARG A 121 7.82 -8.77 -10.74
CA ARG A 121 6.66 -7.96 -11.13
C ARG A 121 5.52 -8.88 -11.45
N ASP A 122 4.33 -8.49 -11.05
CA ASP A 122 3.10 -9.20 -11.36
C ASP A 122 1.93 -8.22 -11.38
N THR A 123 0.79 -8.69 -11.84
CA THR A 123 -0.50 -8.01 -11.69
C THR A 123 -0.95 -8.00 -10.24
N LEU A 124 -1.85 -7.09 -9.87
CA LEU A 124 -2.52 -7.07 -8.57
C LEU A 124 -3.22 -8.40 -8.26
N THR A 125 -3.79 -9.04 -9.29
CA THR A 125 -4.42 -10.36 -9.15
C THR A 125 -3.39 -11.46 -8.88
N GLY A 126 -2.28 -11.48 -9.65
CA GLY A 126 -1.20 -12.45 -9.49
C GLY A 126 -0.44 -12.31 -8.17
N LEU A 127 -0.40 -11.12 -7.60
CA LEU A 127 0.23 -10.85 -6.30
C LEU A 127 -0.32 -11.75 -5.17
N ARG A 128 -1.59 -12.14 -5.20
CA ARG A 128 -2.16 -13.08 -4.22
C ARG A 128 -1.49 -14.45 -4.24
N ALA A 129 -1.17 -14.96 -5.44
CA ALA A 129 -0.45 -16.21 -5.59
C ALA A 129 0.97 -16.10 -5.03
N ILE A 130 1.63 -14.96 -5.23
CA ILE A 130 2.95 -14.67 -4.65
C ILE A 130 2.88 -14.60 -3.12
N ILE A 131 1.93 -13.86 -2.55
CA ILE A 131 1.74 -13.73 -1.09
C ILE A 131 1.63 -15.13 -0.45
N LYS A 132 0.78 -15.99 -1.03
CA LYS A 132 0.57 -17.36 -0.56
C LYS A 132 1.82 -18.23 -0.74
N ALA A 133 2.48 -18.17 -1.90
CA ALA A 133 3.68 -18.97 -2.19
C ALA A 133 4.85 -18.67 -1.26
N PHE A 134 4.94 -17.42 -0.76
CA PHE A 134 5.96 -17.01 0.19
C PHE A 134 5.48 -17.04 1.65
N GLU A 135 4.25 -17.50 1.92
CA GLU A 135 3.61 -17.56 3.24
C GLU A 135 3.66 -16.21 3.97
N LEU A 136 3.35 -15.14 3.25
CA LEU A 136 3.43 -13.77 3.76
C LEU A 136 2.14 -13.32 4.49
N ASP A 137 1.15 -14.21 4.59
CA ASP A 137 -0.16 -13.89 5.16
C ASP A 137 -0.08 -13.32 6.57
N SER A 138 0.77 -13.89 7.44
CA SER A 138 0.95 -13.41 8.82
C SER A 138 1.56 -12.02 8.92
N MET A 139 2.27 -11.58 7.88
CA MET A 139 2.87 -10.25 7.81
C MET A 139 1.92 -9.21 7.21
N LEU A 140 1.09 -9.64 6.26
CA LEU A 140 0.21 -8.76 5.49
C LEU A 140 -1.19 -8.67 6.08
N TYR A 141 -1.68 -9.70 6.76
CA TYR A 141 -3.07 -9.78 7.22
C TYR A 141 -3.19 -9.91 8.74
N GLU A 142 -4.22 -9.26 9.30
CA GLU A 142 -4.69 -9.42 10.69
C GLU A 142 -5.47 -10.72 10.85
#